data_AF-A0A357B0A2-F1
#
_entry.id   AF-A0A357B0A2-F1
#
_cell.length_a   1.000
_cell.length_b   1.000
_cell.length_c   1.000
_cell.angle_alpha   90.00
_cell.angle_beta   90.00
_cell.angle_gamma   90.00
#
_symmetry.space_group_name_H-M   'P 1'
#
loop_
_entity.id
_entity.type
_entity.pdbx_description
1 polymer ?
#
loop_
_entity_poly.entity_id
_entity_poly.type
_entity_poly.pdbx_seq_one_letter_code
_entity_poly.pdbx_strand_id
1 'polypeptide(L)'
;MADPATIGLAVKAAVTALSDERLRKTIGWIIAAILSPLILIVVLICGLLSGGADHNNAAVDLCYYGGTISGSVPEEYRQYIEDMQSSFASIDSSIASVSAMTENGSGLDSHRVKAIFYALYFGIENPSHVDIARFVDCFVTYEDRTDTWTDEDGTEHTETYTVAIPIASLDTIYANISSAMGMEITTDDRKNADSIYSRTSSGGDTFSGSYESGGEQSIELDVSTFVDITGKNNLDLVTYAVNAWESGWGYVWGTYGSVLTDSLFEYKLEQYPDGVGNYEDFIRENWLGGRTTDCVGLIKGYGWLDPDTLTINYGTNGMPDVGADQMYNNATVKGDISTMPDIPGLAVWHKGHIGVYIGNGEVIEAMGTKYGVVKTKLADRSFTAWLEVPYISYITDSGE
;
A
#
# COMPACT_ATOMS: atom_id res chain seq x y z
N MET A 1 -49.12 24.24 -29.02
CA MET A 1 -49.19 25.09 -27.80
C MET A 1 -50.50 24.76 -27.11
N ALA A 2 -50.45 24.27 -25.86
CA ALA A 2 -51.68 24.03 -25.10
C ALA A 2 -52.34 25.38 -24.77
N ASP A 3 -53.66 25.47 -24.90
CA ASP A 3 -54.45 26.67 -24.56
C ASP A 3 -54.17 27.07 -23.09
N PRO A 4 -53.95 28.37 -22.78
CA PRO A 4 -53.80 28.88 -21.42
C PRO A 4 -54.85 28.36 -20.42
N ALA A 5 -56.08 28.11 -20.87
CA ALA A 5 -57.13 27.51 -20.05
C ALA A 5 -56.82 26.05 -19.66
N THR A 6 -56.25 25.27 -20.58
CA THR A 6 -55.85 23.87 -20.37
C THR A 6 -54.65 23.77 -19.43
N ILE A 7 -53.70 24.71 -19.54
CA ILE A 7 -52.55 24.82 -18.62
C ILE A 7 -53.05 25.21 -17.22
N GLY A 8 -53.96 26.18 -17.12
CA GLY A 8 -54.56 26.58 -15.84
C GLY A 8 -55.33 25.46 -15.14
N LEU A 9 -56.07 24.64 -15.90
CA LEU A 9 -56.77 23.46 -15.39
C LEU A 9 -55.81 22.37 -14.91
N ALA A 10 -54.74 22.09 -15.64
CA ALA A 10 -53.71 21.12 -15.25
C ALA A 10 -52.97 21.55 -13.97
N VAL A 11 -52.61 22.83 -13.86
CA VAL A 11 -51.98 23.39 -12.67
C VAL A 11 -52.92 23.35 -11.47
N LYS A 12 -54.20 23.68 -11.65
CA LYS A 12 -55.19 23.64 -10.56
C LYS A 12 -55.48 22.21 -10.11
N ALA A 13 -55.53 21.25 -11.03
CA ALA A 13 -55.66 19.83 -10.71
C ALA A 13 -54.42 19.31 -9.96
N ALA A 14 -53.21 19.70 -10.36
CA ALA A 14 -51.97 19.34 -9.68
C ALA A 14 -51.89 19.91 -8.25
N VAL A 15 -52.26 21.17 -8.05
CA VAL A 15 -52.30 21.81 -6.72
C VAL A 15 -53.34 21.16 -5.81
N THR A 16 -54.50 20.79 -6.36
CA THR A 16 -55.56 20.10 -5.59
C THR A 16 -55.14 18.68 -5.22
N ALA A 17 -54.47 17.97 -6.13
CA ALA A 17 -53.91 16.64 -5.90
C ALA A 17 -52.80 16.62 -4.83
N LEU A 18 -52.01 17.70 -4.73
CA LEU A 18 -50.95 17.86 -3.72
C LEU A 18 -51.49 18.28 -2.35
N SER A 19 -52.69 18.86 -2.28
CA SER A 19 -53.31 19.35 -1.04
C SER A 19 -54.17 18.29 -0.32
N ASP A 20 -54.51 17.19 -1.01
CA ASP A 20 -55.28 16.07 -0.45
C ASP A 20 -54.35 14.95 0.06
N GLU A 21 -54.43 14.66 1.36
CA GLU A 21 -53.55 13.68 2.02
C GLU A 21 -53.76 12.25 1.50
N ARG A 22 -54.99 11.87 1.15
CA ARG A 22 -55.29 10.53 0.61
C ARG A 22 -54.77 10.39 -0.80
N LEU A 23 -54.92 11.43 -1.62
CA LEU A 23 -54.43 11.43 -2.99
C LEU A 23 -52.90 11.43 -3.03
N ARG A 24 -52.24 12.21 -2.15
CA ARG A 24 -50.78 12.21 -2.00
C ARG A 24 -50.22 10.85 -1.58
N LYS A 25 -50.87 10.18 -0.62
CA LYS A 25 -50.48 8.81 -0.21
C LYS A 25 -50.66 7.83 -1.36
N THR A 26 -51.75 7.92 -2.11
CA THR A 26 -52.02 7.04 -3.25
C THR A 26 -51.01 7.24 -4.38
N ILE A 27 -50.71 8.49 -4.74
CA ILE A 27 -49.70 8.83 -5.74
C ILE A 27 -48.30 8.37 -5.28
N GLY A 28 -47.96 8.57 -4.00
CA GLY A 28 -46.72 8.09 -3.40
C GLY A 28 -46.58 6.57 -3.47
N TRP A 29 -47.65 5.82 -3.20
CA TRP A 29 -47.67 4.35 -3.34
C TRP A 29 -47.52 3.89 -4.79
N ILE A 30 -48.12 4.59 -5.76
CA ILE A 30 -47.96 4.28 -7.19
C ILE A 30 -46.53 4.54 -7.64
N ILE A 31 -45.94 5.67 -7.24
CA ILE A 31 -44.54 6.01 -7.52
C ILE A 31 -43.61 4.96 -6.91
N ALA A 32 -43.83 4.57 -5.65
CA ALA A 32 -43.06 3.51 -4.99
C ALA A 32 -43.21 2.18 -5.74
N ALA A 33 -44.42 1.77 -6.12
CA ALA A 33 -44.65 0.52 -6.85
C ALA A 33 -43.95 0.46 -8.22
N ILE A 34 -43.81 1.62 -8.89
CA ILE A 34 -43.12 1.73 -10.19
C ILE A 34 -41.60 1.82 -10.02
N LEU A 35 -41.11 2.57 -9.03
CA LEU A 35 -39.68 2.80 -8.82
C LEU A 35 -38.99 1.67 -8.04
N SER A 36 -39.69 0.95 -7.15
CA SER A 36 -39.11 -0.14 -6.36
C SER A 36 -38.48 -1.24 -7.22
N PRO A 37 -39.13 -1.76 -8.29
CA PRO A 37 -38.50 -2.74 -9.18
C PRO A 37 -37.27 -2.19 -9.90
N LEU A 38 -37.31 -0.92 -10.34
CA LEU A 38 -36.18 -0.26 -11.01
C LEU A 38 -34.98 -0.11 -10.06
N ILE A 39 -35.23 0.32 -8.82
CA ILE A 39 -34.20 0.47 -7.78
C ILE A 39 -33.60 -0.89 -7.44
N LEU A 40 -34.41 -1.95 -7.31
CA LEU A 40 -33.92 -3.31 -7.04
C LEU A 40 -33.05 -3.86 -8.18
N ILE A 41 -33.39 -3.57 -9.44
CA ILE A 41 -32.56 -3.95 -10.59
C ILE A 41 -31.22 -3.20 -10.56
N VAL A 42 -31.23 -1.89 -10.27
CA VAL A 42 -30.00 -1.10 -10.14
C VAL A 42 -29.14 -1.63 -8.99
N VAL A 43 -29.73 -1.92 -7.83
CA VAL A 43 -29.02 -2.51 -6.68
C VAL A 43 -28.44 -3.89 -7.03
N LEU A 44 -29.17 -4.73 -7.76
CA LEU A 44 -28.69 -6.04 -8.21
C LEU A 44 -27.51 -5.91 -9.19
N ILE A 45 -27.60 -4.99 -10.16
CA ILE A 45 -26.52 -4.72 -11.13
C ILE A 45 -25.30 -4.17 -10.40
N CYS A 46 -25.48 -3.22 -9.49
CA CYS A 46 -24.40 -2.68 -8.66
C CYS A 46 -23.77 -3.77 -7.77
N GLY A 47 -24.57 -4.70 -7.22
CA GLY A 47 -24.06 -5.81 -6.43
C GLY A 47 -23.23 -6.82 -7.24
N LEU A 48 -23.62 -7.12 -8.47
CA LEU A 48 -22.87 -8.00 -9.37
C LEU A 48 -21.57 -7.35 -9.87
N LEU A 49 -21.60 -6.04 -10.16
CA LEU A 49 -20.40 -5.28 -10.55
C LEU A 49 -19.41 -5.13 -9.39
N SER A 50 -19.89 -4.89 -8.16
CA SER A 50 -19.06 -4.87 -6.95
C SER A 50 -18.41 -6.22 -6.73
N GLY A 51 -19.16 -7.32 -6.78
CA GLY A 51 -18.61 -8.67 -6.59
C GLY A 51 -17.55 -9.06 -7.63
N GLY A 52 -17.64 -8.56 -8.87
CA GLY A 52 -16.62 -8.76 -9.89
C GLY A 52 -15.33 -7.96 -9.63
N ALA A 53 -15.47 -6.71 -9.19
CA ALA A 53 -14.33 -5.88 -8.80
C ALA A 53 -13.63 -6.46 -7.55
N ASP A 54 -14.41 -6.90 -6.56
CA ASP A 54 -13.90 -7.52 -5.33
C ASP A 54 -13.15 -8.83 -5.62
N HIS A 55 -13.65 -9.63 -6.58
CA HIS A 55 -12.98 -10.87 -6.98
C HIS A 55 -11.66 -10.62 -7.74
N ASN A 56 -11.65 -9.67 -8.69
CA ASN A 56 -10.41 -9.26 -9.36
C ASN A 56 -9.40 -8.68 -8.38
N ASN A 57 -9.89 -7.93 -7.40
CA ASN A 57 -9.06 -7.37 -6.36
C ASN A 57 -8.43 -8.47 -5.49
N ALA A 58 -9.23 -9.43 -5.04
CA ALA A 58 -8.72 -10.57 -4.27
C ALA A 58 -7.67 -11.37 -5.04
N ALA A 59 -7.82 -11.54 -6.37
CA ALA A 59 -6.84 -12.24 -7.18
C ALA A 59 -5.47 -11.54 -7.21
N VAL A 60 -5.46 -10.22 -7.40
CA VAL A 60 -4.22 -9.42 -7.33
C VAL A 60 -3.57 -9.53 -5.95
N ASP A 61 -4.33 -9.44 -4.85
CA ASP A 61 -3.77 -9.58 -3.49
C ASP A 61 -3.13 -10.96 -3.29
N LEU A 62 -3.84 -12.02 -3.69
CA LEU A 62 -3.32 -13.39 -3.63
C LEU A 62 -2.03 -13.52 -4.46
N CYS A 63 -1.96 -12.88 -5.63
CA CYS A 63 -0.74 -12.92 -6.46
C CYS A 63 0.44 -12.18 -5.81
N TYR A 64 0.21 -11.01 -5.22
CA TYR A 64 1.27 -10.18 -4.63
C TYR A 64 1.74 -10.67 -3.26
N TYR A 65 0.80 -11.08 -2.41
CA TYR A 65 1.03 -11.27 -0.98
C TYR A 65 0.80 -12.72 -0.54
N GLY A 66 0.30 -13.59 -1.42
CA GLY A 66 -0.04 -14.97 -1.08
C GLY A 66 -1.32 -15.06 -0.25
N GLY A 67 -1.47 -16.16 0.49
CA GLY A 67 -2.65 -16.44 1.31
C GLY A 67 -3.40 -17.69 0.85
N THR A 68 -4.55 -17.96 1.50
CA THR A 68 -5.34 -19.15 1.20
C THR A 68 -6.35 -18.86 0.09
N ILE A 69 -6.20 -19.52 -1.05
CA ILE A 69 -7.18 -19.45 -2.14
C ILE A 69 -8.40 -20.31 -1.75
N SER A 70 -9.55 -19.66 -1.51
CA SER A 70 -10.81 -20.30 -1.11
C SER A 70 -11.17 -21.50 -2.00
N GLY A 71 -11.64 -22.59 -1.40
CA GLY A 71 -12.13 -23.78 -2.12
C GLY A 71 -13.35 -23.52 -3.02
N SER A 72 -13.97 -22.35 -2.90
CA SER A 72 -15.04 -21.89 -3.79
C SER A 72 -14.56 -21.29 -5.11
N VAL A 73 -13.26 -21.01 -5.25
CA VAL A 73 -12.65 -20.47 -6.48
C VAL A 73 -12.55 -21.60 -7.52
N PRO A 74 -13.01 -21.38 -8.78
CA PRO A 74 -12.86 -22.37 -9.86
C PRO A 74 -11.40 -22.76 -10.07
N GLU A 75 -11.15 -24.04 -10.38
CA GLU A 75 -9.79 -24.60 -10.51
C GLU A 75 -8.93 -23.88 -11.56
N GLU A 76 -9.52 -23.52 -12.69
CA GLU A 76 -8.83 -22.77 -13.74
C GLU A 76 -8.39 -21.38 -13.26
N TYR A 77 -9.23 -20.70 -12.47
CA TYR A 77 -8.90 -19.39 -11.92
C TYR A 77 -7.87 -19.49 -10.79
N ARG A 78 -7.90 -20.57 -10.00
CA ARG A 78 -6.85 -20.90 -9.02
C ARG A 78 -5.50 -21.07 -9.71
N GLN A 79 -5.44 -21.79 -10.82
CA GLN A 79 -4.21 -21.98 -11.58
C GLN A 79 -3.63 -20.65 -12.06
N TYR A 80 -4.45 -19.71 -12.55
CA TYR A 80 -3.97 -18.39 -12.95
C TYR A 80 -3.31 -17.61 -11.80
N ILE A 81 -3.83 -17.74 -10.58
CA ILE A 81 -3.26 -17.10 -9.40
C ILE A 81 -1.91 -17.74 -9.04
N GLU A 82 -1.85 -19.07 -8.97
CA GLU A 82 -0.62 -19.81 -8.63
C GLU A 82 0.49 -19.61 -9.67
N ASP A 83 0.13 -19.57 -10.95
CA ASP A 83 1.05 -19.26 -12.03
C ASP A 83 1.61 -17.84 -11.91
N MET A 84 0.74 -16.87 -11.63
CA MET A 84 1.16 -15.47 -11.46
C MET A 84 2.05 -15.28 -10.24
N GLN A 85 1.77 -15.96 -9.12
CA GLN A 85 2.66 -16.00 -7.95
C GLN A 85 4.06 -16.52 -8.33
N SER A 86 4.12 -17.59 -9.13
CA SER A 86 5.38 -18.18 -9.61
C SER A 86 6.12 -17.23 -10.56
N SER A 87 5.40 -16.55 -11.46
CA SER A 87 5.96 -15.49 -12.32
C SER A 87 6.52 -14.33 -11.49
N PHE A 88 5.82 -13.88 -10.45
CA PHE A 88 6.28 -12.80 -9.58
C PHE A 88 7.55 -13.15 -8.81
N ALA A 89 7.69 -14.39 -8.34
CA ALA A 89 8.93 -14.87 -7.71
C ALA A 89 10.11 -14.86 -8.70
N SER A 90 9.85 -15.24 -9.95
CA SER A 90 10.84 -15.21 -11.03
C SER A 90 11.22 -13.77 -11.44
N ILE A 91 10.24 -12.86 -11.49
CA ILE A 91 10.45 -11.43 -11.72
C ILE A 91 11.33 -10.85 -10.62
N ASP A 92 11.03 -11.15 -9.35
CA ASP A 92 11.83 -10.70 -8.21
C ASP A 92 13.29 -11.17 -8.31
N SER A 93 13.50 -12.41 -8.76
CA SER A 93 14.84 -12.96 -8.99
C SER A 93 15.56 -12.21 -10.12
N SER A 94 14.88 -11.93 -11.23
CA SER A 94 15.45 -11.19 -12.35
C SER A 94 15.75 -9.72 -11.99
N ILE A 95 14.87 -9.07 -11.22
CA ILE A 95 15.10 -7.72 -10.69
C ILE A 95 16.34 -7.71 -9.79
N ALA A 96 16.51 -8.73 -8.93
CA ALA A 96 17.70 -8.83 -8.09
C ALA A 96 18.99 -8.96 -8.91
N SER A 97 18.97 -9.75 -10.00
CA SER A 97 20.11 -9.86 -10.92
C SER A 97 20.43 -8.54 -11.61
N VAL A 98 19.42 -7.80 -12.09
CA VAL A 98 19.61 -6.49 -12.70
C VAL A 98 20.11 -5.47 -11.68
N SER A 99 19.53 -5.46 -10.48
CA SER A 99 19.88 -4.53 -9.40
C SER A 99 21.34 -4.72 -8.95
N ALA A 100 21.88 -5.93 -9.02
CA ALA A 100 23.31 -6.19 -8.73
C ALA A 100 24.27 -5.49 -9.72
N MET A 101 23.79 -5.07 -10.89
CA MET A 101 24.54 -4.31 -11.89
C MET A 101 24.25 -2.80 -11.84
N THR A 102 23.39 -2.36 -10.93
CA THR A 102 23.07 -0.93 -10.78
C THR A 102 24.04 -0.25 -9.83
N GLU A 103 24.32 1.03 -10.08
CA GLU A 103 25.13 1.84 -9.17
C GLU A 103 24.25 2.73 -8.26
N ASN A 104 24.83 3.22 -7.17
CA ASN A 104 24.21 4.18 -6.25
C ASN A 104 22.92 3.70 -5.57
N GLY A 105 22.70 2.38 -5.50
CA GLY A 105 21.51 1.79 -4.88
C GLY A 105 20.22 2.02 -5.68
N SER A 106 20.31 2.34 -6.96
CA SER A 106 19.16 2.58 -7.84
C SER A 106 18.59 1.26 -8.38
N GLY A 107 17.55 0.71 -7.73
CA GLY A 107 16.90 -0.53 -8.16
C GLY A 107 15.68 -0.31 -9.05
N LEU A 108 15.16 -1.40 -9.63
CA LEU A 108 13.84 -1.41 -10.27
C LEU A 108 12.72 -1.44 -9.23
N ASP A 109 11.64 -0.71 -9.49
CA ASP A 109 10.42 -0.80 -8.69
C ASP A 109 9.70 -2.12 -8.97
N SER A 110 9.83 -3.08 -8.04
CA SER A 110 9.21 -4.41 -8.15
C SER A 110 7.69 -4.35 -8.29
N HIS A 111 7.01 -3.41 -7.62
CA HIS A 111 5.55 -3.28 -7.74
C HIS A 111 5.17 -2.84 -9.15
N ARG A 112 5.91 -1.90 -9.74
CA ARG A 112 5.65 -1.41 -11.10
C ARG A 112 5.87 -2.49 -12.14
N VAL A 113 6.99 -3.21 -12.06
CA VAL A 113 7.32 -4.31 -12.97
C VAL A 113 6.25 -5.41 -12.90
N LYS A 114 5.85 -5.82 -11.69
CA LYS A 114 4.79 -6.82 -11.48
C LYS A 114 3.41 -6.34 -11.92
N ALA A 115 3.09 -5.06 -11.74
CA ALA A 115 1.77 -4.52 -12.11
C ALA A 115 1.59 -4.52 -13.63
N ILE A 116 2.64 -4.13 -14.37
CA ILE A 116 2.66 -4.20 -15.83
C ILE A 116 2.59 -5.66 -16.27
N PHE A 117 3.36 -6.56 -15.65
CA PHE A 117 3.32 -7.98 -15.98
C PHE A 117 1.93 -8.58 -15.77
N TYR A 118 1.30 -8.33 -14.62
CA TYR A 118 -0.05 -8.80 -14.31
C TYR A 118 -1.05 -8.30 -15.34
N ALA A 119 -1.03 -7.00 -15.63
CA ALA A 119 -1.97 -6.38 -16.58
C ALA A 119 -1.89 -7.02 -17.98
N LEU A 120 -0.69 -7.44 -18.40
CA LEU A 120 -0.45 -8.01 -19.72
C LEU A 120 -0.68 -9.52 -19.80
N TYR A 121 -0.47 -10.25 -18.70
CA TYR A 121 -0.33 -11.71 -18.73
C TYR A 121 -1.24 -12.47 -17.77
N PHE A 122 -2.02 -11.82 -16.90
CA PHE A 122 -2.95 -12.55 -16.03
C PHE A 122 -4.06 -13.25 -16.84
N GLY A 123 -4.26 -14.55 -16.59
CA GLY A 123 -5.31 -15.34 -17.24
C GLY A 123 -4.99 -15.82 -18.67
N ILE A 124 -3.76 -15.65 -19.15
CA ILE A 124 -3.34 -16.22 -20.44
C ILE A 124 -3.07 -17.74 -20.30
N GLU A 125 -3.32 -18.50 -21.36
CA GLU A 125 -2.90 -19.91 -21.40
C GLU A 125 -1.36 -20.01 -21.47
N ASN A 126 -0.76 -20.69 -20.49
CA ASN A 126 0.67 -20.98 -20.36
C ASN A 126 1.62 -19.77 -20.11
N PRO A 127 1.55 -19.13 -18.94
CA PRO A 127 2.50 -18.08 -18.52
C PRO A 127 3.96 -18.55 -18.40
N SER A 128 4.22 -19.87 -18.35
CA SER A 128 5.58 -20.45 -18.36
C SER A 128 6.39 -20.19 -19.64
N HIS A 129 5.78 -19.64 -20.70
CA HIS A 129 6.46 -19.25 -21.94
C HIS A 129 6.90 -17.79 -21.98
N VAL A 130 6.52 -16.98 -20.99
CA VAL A 130 6.97 -15.59 -20.95
C VAL A 130 8.43 -15.56 -20.51
N ASP A 131 9.29 -15.01 -21.37
CA ASP A 131 10.70 -14.78 -21.06
C ASP A 131 10.81 -13.62 -20.06
N ILE A 132 10.76 -13.95 -18.77
CA ILE A 132 10.75 -12.98 -17.67
C ILE A 132 12.03 -12.15 -17.64
N ALA A 133 13.18 -12.76 -17.94
CA ALA A 133 14.44 -12.03 -17.97
C ALA A 133 14.41 -10.96 -19.07
N ARG A 134 13.96 -11.32 -20.27
CA ARG A 134 13.77 -10.38 -21.38
C ARG A 134 12.72 -9.31 -21.08
N PHE A 135 11.65 -9.66 -20.36
CA PHE A 135 10.65 -8.70 -19.92
C PHE A 135 11.24 -7.67 -18.94
N VAL A 136 12.00 -8.12 -17.93
CA VAL A 136 12.63 -7.23 -16.95
C VAL A 136 13.73 -6.36 -17.59
N ASP A 137 14.46 -6.89 -18.58
CA ASP A 137 15.44 -6.12 -19.36
C ASP A 137 14.83 -4.90 -20.08
N CYS A 138 13.52 -4.92 -20.36
CA CYS A 138 12.85 -3.77 -20.98
C CYS A 138 12.80 -2.52 -20.08
N PHE A 139 13.10 -2.68 -18.79
CA PHE A 139 13.09 -1.62 -17.77
C PHE A 139 14.46 -0.97 -17.55
N VAL A 140 15.51 -1.45 -18.21
CA VAL A 140 16.87 -0.92 -18.05
C VAL A 140 17.56 -0.67 -19.39
N THR A 141 18.56 0.19 -19.37
CA THR A 141 19.58 0.29 -20.42
C THR A 141 20.93 -0.11 -19.86
N TYR A 142 21.79 -0.68 -20.70
CA TYR A 142 23.13 -1.13 -20.29
C TYR A 142 24.20 -0.19 -20.84
N GLU A 143 25.15 0.17 -20.00
CA GLU A 143 26.33 0.97 -20.36
C GLU A 143 27.61 0.26 -19.89
N ASP A 144 28.63 0.22 -20.73
CA ASP A 144 29.96 -0.23 -20.31
C ASP A 144 30.74 0.94 -19.69
N ARG A 145 31.25 0.74 -18.48
CA ARG A 145 32.09 1.70 -17.75
C ARG A 145 33.46 1.12 -17.48
N THR A 146 34.44 2.00 -17.31
CA THR A 146 35.82 1.62 -17.02
C THR A 146 36.24 2.23 -15.70
N ASP A 147 36.62 1.37 -14.75
CA ASP A 147 37.32 1.80 -13.54
C ASP A 147 38.82 1.85 -13.81
N THR A 148 39.52 2.80 -13.20
CA THR A 148 40.97 2.94 -13.31
C THR A 148 41.54 3.21 -11.92
N TRP A 149 42.44 2.34 -11.47
CA TRP A 149 43.09 2.47 -10.17
C TRP A 149 44.59 2.22 -10.26
N THR A 150 45.33 2.73 -9.29
CA THR A 150 46.78 2.53 -9.19
C THR A 150 47.08 1.65 -7.98
N ASP A 151 47.88 0.60 -8.16
CA ASP A 151 48.32 -0.25 -7.06
C ASP A 151 49.44 0.38 -6.20
N GLU A 152 49.81 -0.29 -5.11
CA GLU A 152 50.85 0.16 -4.19
C GLU A 152 52.23 0.32 -4.85
N ASP A 153 52.46 -0.34 -5.99
CA ASP A 153 53.69 -0.28 -6.78
C ASP A 153 53.67 0.84 -7.84
N GLY A 154 52.57 1.59 -7.95
CA GLY A 154 52.42 2.69 -8.90
C GLY A 154 52.00 2.26 -10.31
N THR A 155 51.52 1.02 -10.48
CA THR A 155 51.03 0.50 -11.76
C THR A 155 49.54 0.82 -11.91
N GLU A 156 49.16 1.43 -13.03
CA GLU A 156 47.75 1.66 -13.37
C GLU A 156 47.09 0.39 -13.91
N HIS A 157 45.92 0.08 -13.39
CA HIS A 157 45.04 -0.99 -13.82
C HIS A 157 43.71 -0.40 -14.30
N THR A 158 43.11 -1.05 -15.29
CA THR A 158 41.79 -0.66 -15.84
C THR A 158 40.90 -1.88 -15.93
N GLU A 159 39.67 -1.79 -15.45
CA GLU A 159 38.66 -2.84 -15.58
C GLU A 159 37.39 -2.28 -16.22
N THR A 160 36.87 -2.95 -17.25
CA THR A 160 35.59 -2.60 -17.86
C THR A 160 34.50 -3.50 -17.32
N TYR A 161 33.40 -2.91 -16.87
CA TYR A 161 32.22 -3.59 -16.34
C TYR A 161 30.94 -2.97 -16.91
N THR A 162 29.88 -3.77 -16.98
CA THR A 162 28.57 -3.33 -17.48
C THR A 162 27.69 -2.87 -16.33
N VAL A 163 27.05 -1.72 -16.49
CA VAL A 163 26.13 -1.11 -15.52
C VAL A 163 24.72 -1.09 -16.10
N ALA A 164 23.74 -1.51 -15.29
CA ALA A 164 22.33 -1.37 -15.59
C ALA A 164 21.81 -0.02 -15.09
N ILE A 165 21.09 0.70 -15.94
CA ILE A 165 20.50 2.01 -15.64
C ILE A 165 18.98 1.91 -15.79
N PRO A 166 18.21 2.05 -14.70
CA PRO A 166 16.74 2.07 -14.74
C PRO A 166 16.18 3.15 -15.67
N ILE A 167 15.21 2.77 -16.49
CA ILE A 167 14.49 3.69 -17.36
C ILE A 167 13.35 4.35 -16.57
N ALA A 168 13.36 5.68 -16.47
CA ALA A 168 12.30 6.42 -15.77
C ALA A 168 10.99 6.57 -16.58
N SER A 169 11.08 6.57 -17.91
CA SER A 169 9.93 6.80 -18.80
C SER A 169 9.12 5.53 -19.02
N LEU A 170 7.88 5.51 -18.52
CA LEU A 170 6.94 4.40 -18.78
C LEU A 170 6.64 4.24 -20.27
N ASP A 171 6.58 5.32 -21.04
CA ASP A 171 6.37 5.22 -22.50
C ASP A 171 7.51 4.48 -23.20
N THR A 172 8.74 4.71 -22.76
CA THR A 172 9.92 3.99 -23.25
C THR A 172 9.86 2.52 -22.85
N ILE A 173 9.52 2.23 -21.59
CA ILE A 173 9.35 0.86 -21.10
C ILE A 173 8.29 0.11 -21.91
N TYR A 174 7.11 0.69 -22.11
CA TYR A 174 6.04 0.05 -22.89
C TYR A 174 6.44 -0.14 -24.36
N ALA A 175 7.17 0.80 -24.97
CA ALA A 175 7.70 0.63 -26.31
C ALA A 175 8.72 -0.52 -26.39
N ASN A 176 9.60 -0.65 -25.39
CA ASN A 176 10.55 -1.75 -25.28
C ASN A 176 9.82 -3.08 -25.12
N ILE A 177 8.84 -3.18 -24.22
CA ILE A 177 8.04 -4.40 -24.02
C ILE A 177 7.31 -4.80 -25.30
N SER A 178 6.64 -3.85 -25.97
CA SER A 178 5.92 -4.13 -27.21
C SER A 178 6.85 -4.70 -28.30
N SER A 179 8.03 -4.10 -28.46
CA SER A 179 9.04 -4.56 -29.41
C SER A 179 9.66 -5.91 -29.03
N ALA A 180 10.04 -6.07 -27.76
CA ALA A 180 10.75 -7.25 -27.27
C ALA A 180 9.85 -8.47 -27.14
N MET A 181 8.62 -8.29 -26.68
CA MET A 181 7.66 -9.36 -26.45
C MET A 181 6.74 -9.59 -27.64
N GLY A 182 6.79 -8.72 -28.66
CA GLY A 182 6.02 -8.87 -29.90
C GLY A 182 4.51 -8.72 -29.69
N MET A 183 4.10 -7.86 -28.75
CA MET A 183 2.69 -7.67 -28.39
C MET A 183 2.26 -6.21 -28.53
N GLU A 184 0.98 -6.00 -28.82
CA GLU A 184 0.36 -4.69 -28.76
C GLU A 184 -0.03 -4.37 -27.31
N ILE A 185 0.29 -3.17 -26.84
CA ILE A 185 -0.06 -2.70 -25.49
C ILE A 185 -1.04 -1.55 -25.65
N THR A 186 -2.28 -1.78 -25.21
CA THR A 186 -3.37 -0.82 -25.35
C THR A 186 -3.35 0.23 -24.23
N THR A 187 -4.15 1.28 -24.37
CA THR A 187 -4.35 2.27 -23.30
C THR A 187 -5.01 1.65 -22.07
N ASP A 188 -5.87 0.65 -22.25
CA ASP A 188 -6.57 -0.01 -21.13
C ASP A 188 -5.61 -0.90 -20.34
N ASP A 189 -4.66 -1.57 -20.99
CA ASP A 189 -3.60 -2.33 -20.32
C ASP A 189 -2.74 -1.41 -19.43
N ARG A 190 -2.37 -0.23 -19.95
CA ARG A 190 -1.60 0.77 -19.20
C ARG A 190 -2.37 1.28 -17.99
N LYS A 191 -3.66 1.61 -18.15
CA LYS A 191 -4.52 2.03 -17.04
C LYS A 191 -4.71 0.93 -16.00
N ASN A 192 -4.84 -0.32 -16.44
CA ASN A 192 -4.95 -1.45 -15.53
C ASN A 192 -3.65 -1.63 -14.73
N ALA A 193 -2.49 -1.58 -15.40
CA ALA A 193 -1.19 -1.60 -14.75
C ALA A 193 -1.01 -0.45 -13.75
N ASP A 194 -1.46 0.77 -14.09
CA ASP A 194 -1.45 1.90 -13.16
C ASP A 194 -2.36 1.67 -11.95
N SER A 195 -3.57 1.14 -12.17
CA SER A 195 -4.51 0.83 -11.09
C SER A 195 -3.95 -0.25 -10.14
N ILE A 196 -3.33 -1.30 -10.69
CA ILE A 196 -2.70 -2.37 -9.90
C ILE A 196 -1.47 -1.81 -9.17
N TYR A 197 -0.67 -0.98 -9.84
CA TYR A 197 0.49 -0.36 -9.23
C TYR A 197 0.07 0.53 -8.06
N SER A 198 -0.80 1.52 -8.25
CA SER A 198 -1.26 2.42 -7.18
C SER A 198 -1.79 1.65 -5.97
N ARG A 199 -2.47 0.54 -6.21
CA ARG A 199 -2.97 -0.35 -5.16
C ARG A 199 -1.87 -1.07 -4.39
N THR A 200 -0.86 -1.58 -5.10
CA THR A 200 0.13 -2.51 -4.52
C THR A 200 1.41 -1.82 -4.06
N SER A 201 1.83 -0.76 -4.77
CA SER A 201 3.02 0.04 -4.44
C SER A 201 2.83 0.92 -3.21
N SER A 202 1.58 1.26 -2.89
CA SER A 202 1.20 2.03 -1.70
C SER A 202 1.10 1.20 -0.41
N GLY A 203 1.75 0.04 -0.34
CA GLY A 203 2.04 -0.70 0.90
C GLY A 203 0.85 -1.12 1.79
N GLY A 204 -0.40 -0.85 1.44
CA GLY A 204 -1.50 -1.31 2.28
C GLY A 204 -2.93 -0.97 1.86
N ASP A 205 -3.17 -0.46 0.65
CA ASP A 205 -4.53 0.02 0.34
C ASP A 205 -5.60 -1.08 0.13
N THR A 206 -5.27 -2.37 0.25
CA THR A 206 -6.28 -3.45 0.22
C THR A 206 -6.10 -4.49 1.31
N PHE A 207 -6.61 -4.13 2.49
CA PHE A 207 -7.09 -5.08 3.47
C PHE A 207 -8.61 -5.20 3.34
N SER A 208 -9.11 -6.39 2.99
CA SER A 208 -10.55 -6.69 2.95
C SER A 208 -11.10 -7.26 4.27
N GLY A 209 -10.26 -7.39 5.29
CA GLY A 209 -10.65 -7.82 6.63
C GLY A 209 -11.10 -6.67 7.53
N SER A 210 -11.51 -7.00 8.75
CA SER A 210 -11.96 -6.00 9.73
C SER A 210 -10.77 -5.26 10.34
N TYR A 211 -10.80 -3.94 10.27
CA TYR A 211 -9.88 -3.05 10.99
C TYR A 211 -10.67 -2.06 11.84
N GLU A 212 -10.06 -1.56 12.90
CA GLU A 212 -10.56 -0.40 13.64
C GLU A 212 -9.84 0.85 13.14
N SER A 213 -10.61 1.81 12.61
CA SER A 213 -10.08 3.13 12.22
C SER A 213 -9.46 3.84 13.42
N GLY A 214 -8.51 4.73 13.15
CA GLY A 214 -7.99 5.61 14.20
C GLY A 214 -9.07 6.49 14.84
N GLY A 215 -8.75 7.04 16.00
CA GLY A 215 -9.61 7.99 16.70
C GLY A 215 -9.64 9.37 16.05
N GLU A 216 -10.13 10.38 16.78
CA GLU A 216 -10.13 11.76 16.30
C GLU A 216 -8.70 12.31 16.21
N GLN A 217 -8.44 13.11 15.18
CA GLN A 217 -7.09 13.63 14.94
C GLN A 217 -6.57 14.49 16.08
N SER A 218 -5.38 14.11 16.57
CA SER A 218 -4.60 14.89 17.53
C SER A 218 -3.12 14.87 17.15
N ILE A 219 -2.44 15.98 17.43
CA ILE A 219 -0.98 16.14 17.23
C ILE A 219 -0.19 15.96 18.52
N GLU A 220 -0.85 15.86 19.68
CA GLU A 220 -0.18 15.63 20.95
C GLU A 220 0.31 14.18 21.03
N LEU A 221 1.54 14.01 21.52
CA LEU A 221 2.11 12.71 21.84
C LEU A 221 1.92 12.48 23.35
N ASP A 222 1.08 11.52 23.72
CA ASP A 222 0.95 11.12 25.11
C ASP A 222 2.05 10.12 25.46
N VAL A 223 3.03 10.60 26.23
CA VAL A 223 4.15 9.80 26.76
C VAL A 223 4.00 9.53 28.25
N SER A 224 2.85 9.86 28.86
CA SER A 224 2.65 9.79 30.31
C SER A 224 2.71 8.37 30.87
N THR A 225 2.46 7.38 30.02
CA THR A 225 2.47 5.95 30.35
C THR A 225 3.75 5.24 29.88
N PHE A 226 4.75 5.98 29.38
CA PHE A 226 6.03 5.39 29.00
C PHE A 226 6.76 4.87 30.24
N VAL A 227 7.32 3.68 30.11
CA VAL A 227 8.15 2.99 31.10
C VAL A 227 9.49 3.71 31.25
N ASP A 228 10.14 4.02 30.13
CA ASP A 228 11.38 4.79 30.08
C ASP A 228 11.49 5.55 28.76
N ILE A 229 11.12 6.83 28.80
CA ILE A 229 11.17 7.73 27.65
C ILE A 229 12.60 7.95 27.12
N THR A 230 13.62 7.82 27.98
CA THR A 230 15.02 8.07 27.61
C THR A 230 15.61 6.89 26.85
N GLY A 231 15.23 5.68 27.24
CA GLY A 231 15.50 4.46 26.50
C GLY A 231 14.61 4.28 25.28
N LYS A 232 14.98 3.33 24.42
CA LYS A 232 14.10 2.80 23.38
C LYS A 232 13.79 1.35 23.70
N ASN A 233 12.54 1.08 24.06
CA ASN A 233 12.09 -0.24 24.52
C ASN A 233 10.78 -0.66 23.84
N ASN A 234 10.51 -1.95 23.85
CA ASN A 234 9.35 -2.56 23.17
C ASN A 234 8.00 -2.12 23.76
N LEU A 235 7.91 -1.90 25.08
CA LEU A 235 6.67 -1.50 25.73
C LEU A 235 6.27 -0.07 25.37
N ASP A 236 7.25 0.83 25.31
CA ASP A 236 7.01 2.22 24.92
C ASP A 236 6.77 2.36 23.43
N LEU A 237 7.33 1.47 22.60
CA LEU A 237 6.93 1.35 21.19
C LEU A 237 5.44 1.00 21.08
N VAL A 238 4.94 0.07 21.90
CA VAL A 238 3.51 -0.29 21.92
C VAL A 238 2.68 0.93 22.32
N THR A 239 3.03 1.61 23.40
CA THR A 239 2.33 2.83 23.85
C THR A 239 2.32 3.90 22.77
N TYR A 240 3.46 4.14 22.11
CA TYR A 240 3.57 5.09 21.00
C TYR A 240 2.66 4.71 19.82
N ALA A 241 2.67 3.44 19.41
CA ALA A 241 1.84 2.97 18.31
C ALA A 241 0.34 3.07 18.63
N VAL A 242 -0.05 2.69 19.86
CA VAL A 242 -1.44 2.86 20.33
C VAL A 242 -1.84 4.32 20.33
N ASN A 243 -0.99 5.23 20.82
CA ASN A 243 -1.27 6.66 20.79
C ASN A 243 -1.43 7.20 19.35
N ALA A 244 -0.62 6.71 18.40
CA ALA A 244 -0.75 7.07 16.99
C ALA A 244 -2.11 6.63 16.40
N TRP A 245 -2.57 5.43 16.75
CA TRP A 245 -3.89 4.93 16.36
C TRP A 245 -5.03 5.72 17.03
N GLU A 246 -5.00 5.89 18.35
CA GLU A 246 -6.01 6.64 19.10
C GLU A 246 -6.10 8.11 18.67
N SER A 247 -4.97 8.70 18.24
CA SER A 247 -4.89 10.09 17.76
C SER A 247 -5.15 10.23 16.26
N GLY A 248 -5.64 9.19 15.58
CA GLY A 248 -6.09 9.26 14.19
C GLY A 248 -4.99 9.63 13.19
N TRP A 249 -3.75 9.16 13.39
CA TRP A 249 -2.64 9.51 12.51
C TRP A 249 -2.91 9.06 11.07
N GLY A 250 -2.59 9.93 10.13
CA GLY A 250 -2.72 9.66 8.70
C GLY A 250 -1.54 8.87 8.13
N TYR A 251 -1.67 8.47 6.86
CA TYR A 251 -0.59 7.84 6.12
C TYR A 251 -0.13 8.74 4.98
N VAL A 252 1.15 9.08 4.97
CA VAL A 252 1.82 9.76 3.86
C VAL A 252 3.19 9.13 3.67
N TRP A 253 3.46 8.65 2.46
CA TRP A 253 4.69 7.96 2.13
C TRP A 253 5.93 8.77 2.51
N GLY A 254 6.89 8.14 3.20
CA GLY A 254 8.15 8.77 3.59
C GLY A 254 8.04 9.73 4.78
N THR A 255 6.91 9.75 5.51
CA THR A 255 6.77 10.47 6.78
C THR A 255 6.92 9.51 7.96
N TYR A 256 7.21 10.03 9.15
CA TYR A 256 7.65 9.23 10.32
C TYR A 256 7.04 9.73 11.64
N GLY A 257 5.77 10.14 11.59
CA GLY A 257 5.03 10.70 12.73
C GLY A 257 5.12 12.22 12.85
N SER A 258 5.68 12.90 11.86
CA SER A 258 5.73 14.35 11.75
C SER A 258 4.34 14.95 11.51
N VAL A 259 4.10 16.17 12.01
CA VAL A 259 2.91 16.95 11.63
C VAL A 259 3.01 17.34 10.15
N LEU A 260 1.99 16.99 9.37
CA LEU A 260 1.92 17.30 7.94
C LEU A 260 1.55 18.77 7.74
N THR A 261 2.55 19.64 7.69
CA THR A 261 2.39 21.05 7.29
C THR A 261 2.27 21.16 5.78
N ASP A 262 1.75 22.28 5.26
CA ASP A 262 1.73 22.56 3.81
C ASP A 262 3.12 22.40 3.18
N SER A 263 4.17 22.94 3.81
CA SER A 263 5.54 22.84 3.31
C SER A 263 6.07 21.40 3.29
N LEU A 264 5.73 20.59 4.29
CA LEU A 264 6.12 19.18 4.31
C LEU A 264 5.34 18.41 3.23
N PHE A 265 4.06 18.72 3.06
CA PHE A 265 3.24 18.07 2.05
C PHE A 265 3.71 18.40 0.63
N GLU A 266 4.01 19.66 0.32
CA GLU A 266 4.62 20.10 -0.94
C GLU A 266 5.93 19.36 -1.21
N TYR A 267 6.80 19.27 -0.19
CA TYR A 267 8.05 18.51 -0.30
C TYR A 267 7.81 17.03 -0.61
N LYS A 268 6.78 16.41 -0.02
CA LYS A 268 6.43 15.00 -0.29
C LYS A 268 5.79 14.79 -1.67
N LEU A 269 5.05 15.76 -2.19
CA LEU A 269 4.55 15.75 -3.57
C LEU A 269 5.70 15.77 -4.58
N GLU A 270 6.73 16.60 -4.33
CA GLU A 270 7.94 16.63 -5.17
C GLU A 270 8.76 15.35 -5.06
N GLN A 271 8.89 14.81 -3.84
CA GLN A 271 9.69 13.61 -3.58
C GLN A 271 9.03 12.33 -4.13
N TYR A 272 7.70 12.24 -4.08
CA TYR A 272 6.93 11.05 -4.45
C TYR A 272 5.69 11.44 -5.28
N PRO A 273 5.86 11.91 -6.53
CA PRO A 273 4.75 12.40 -7.34
C PRO A 273 3.67 11.34 -7.59
N ASP A 274 4.06 10.07 -7.74
CA ASP A 274 3.10 8.98 -7.95
C ASP A 274 2.56 8.42 -6.63
N GLY A 275 3.38 8.34 -5.58
CA GLY A 275 2.96 7.76 -4.29
C GLY A 275 2.12 8.71 -3.43
N VAL A 276 2.40 10.01 -3.50
CA VAL A 276 1.73 11.07 -2.73
C VAL A 276 0.85 11.91 -3.65
N GLY A 277 1.34 12.29 -4.85
CA GLY A 277 0.59 13.14 -5.78
C GLY A 277 -0.68 12.51 -6.34
N ASN A 278 -0.72 11.19 -6.57
CA ASN A 278 -1.96 10.50 -6.95
C ASN A 278 -3.06 10.57 -5.89
N TYR A 279 -2.70 10.92 -4.65
CA TYR A 279 -3.63 11.06 -3.53
C TYR A 279 -3.72 12.49 -3.02
N GLU A 280 -3.23 13.50 -3.77
CA GLU A 280 -3.05 14.86 -3.28
C GLU A 280 -4.31 15.42 -2.60
N ASP A 281 -5.44 15.40 -3.31
CA ASP A 281 -6.71 15.93 -2.79
C ASP A 281 -7.17 15.19 -1.53
N PHE A 282 -7.01 13.86 -1.51
CA PHE A 282 -7.40 13.06 -0.36
C PHE A 282 -6.51 13.36 0.85
N ILE A 283 -5.19 13.42 0.67
CA ILE A 283 -4.24 13.73 1.75
C ILE A 283 -4.49 15.14 2.28
N ARG A 284 -4.75 16.11 1.39
CA ARG A 284 -5.07 17.48 1.78
C ARG A 284 -6.34 17.57 2.61
N GLU A 285 -7.39 16.84 2.22
CA GLU A 285 -8.68 16.83 2.90
C GLU A 285 -8.64 16.07 4.23
N ASN A 286 -7.87 14.99 4.32
CA ASN A 286 -7.96 14.05 5.43
C ASN A 286 -6.79 14.13 6.41
N TRP A 287 -5.57 14.46 5.98
CA TRP A 287 -4.36 14.31 6.81
C TRP A 287 -3.59 15.61 7.09
N LEU A 288 -3.86 16.67 6.32
CA LEU A 288 -3.18 17.96 6.49
C LEU A 288 -3.40 18.53 7.90
N GLY A 289 -2.33 18.97 8.55
CA GLY A 289 -2.34 19.47 9.92
C GLY A 289 -2.34 18.38 11.00
N GLY A 290 -2.59 17.12 10.65
CA GLY A 290 -2.44 15.96 11.52
C GLY A 290 -1.02 15.38 11.50
N ARG A 291 -0.75 14.40 12.35
CA ARG A 291 0.50 13.60 12.25
C ARG A 291 0.34 12.51 11.19
N THR A 292 1.38 12.30 10.40
CA THR A 292 1.39 11.27 9.36
C THR A 292 2.63 10.42 9.41
N THR A 293 2.47 9.16 9.01
CA THR A 293 3.58 8.21 8.92
C THR A 293 3.39 7.21 7.79
N ASP A 294 4.48 6.68 7.23
CA ASP A 294 4.41 5.40 6.52
C ASP A 294 4.57 4.21 7.49
N CYS A 295 4.55 2.98 6.96
CA CYS A 295 4.53 1.76 7.77
C CYS A 295 5.76 1.64 8.68
N VAL A 296 6.96 1.71 8.12
CA VAL A 296 8.23 1.65 8.88
C VAL A 296 8.49 2.96 9.63
N GLY A 297 7.97 4.08 9.12
CA GLY A 297 7.98 5.39 9.74
C GLY A 297 7.31 5.41 11.09
N LEU A 298 6.31 4.54 11.33
CA LEU A 298 5.65 4.44 12.63
C LEU A 298 6.65 3.94 13.70
N ILE A 299 7.47 2.96 13.34
CA ILE A 299 8.52 2.41 14.20
C ILE A 299 9.70 3.39 14.31
N LYS A 300 10.14 3.95 13.18
CA LYS A 300 11.23 4.95 13.16
C LYS A 300 10.88 6.21 13.93
N GLY A 301 9.63 6.64 13.87
CA GLY A 301 9.14 7.81 14.59
C GLY A 301 9.33 7.67 16.10
N TYR A 302 9.03 6.50 16.66
CA TYR A 302 9.37 6.18 18.04
C TYR A 302 10.88 6.17 18.28
N GLY A 303 11.64 5.46 17.43
CA GLY A 303 13.10 5.40 17.53
C GLY A 303 13.77 6.77 17.54
N TRP A 304 13.23 7.72 16.79
CA TRP A 304 13.74 9.09 16.61
C TRP A 304 13.12 10.12 17.55
N LEU A 305 12.23 9.70 18.44
CA LEU A 305 11.60 10.59 19.41
C LEU A 305 12.62 11.08 20.43
N ASP A 306 12.77 12.40 20.49
CA ASP A 306 13.55 13.10 21.50
C ASP A 306 12.76 13.17 22.82
N PRO A 307 13.31 12.64 23.92
CA PRO A 307 12.58 12.52 25.19
C PRO A 307 12.33 13.87 25.88
N ASP A 308 13.16 14.88 25.61
CA ASP A 308 13.09 16.17 26.29
C ASP A 308 12.12 17.12 25.58
N THR A 309 12.14 17.10 24.25
CA THR A 309 11.39 18.04 23.41
C THR A 309 10.13 17.43 22.80
N LEU A 310 10.00 16.10 22.82
CA LEU A 310 8.94 15.33 22.15
C LEU A 310 8.85 15.60 20.64
N THR A 311 9.95 16.06 20.04
CA THR A 311 10.09 16.17 18.58
C THR A 311 10.69 14.90 18.02
N ILE A 312 10.30 14.55 16.79
CA ILE A 312 10.84 13.39 16.10
C ILE A 312 11.97 13.87 15.20
N ASN A 313 13.21 13.62 15.62
CA ASN A 313 14.40 14.15 14.98
C ASN A 313 14.99 13.08 14.03
N TYR A 314 14.96 13.38 12.74
CA TYR A 314 15.35 12.42 11.69
C TYR A 314 16.71 11.74 11.94
N GLY A 315 16.73 10.41 11.90
CA GLY A 315 17.96 9.61 11.98
C GLY A 315 18.70 9.67 13.33
N THR A 316 18.02 9.95 14.43
CA THR A 316 18.64 10.09 15.76
C THR A 316 18.55 8.80 16.61
N ASN A 317 19.12 8.86 17.83
CA ASN A 317 19.10 7.78 18.82
C ASN A 317 19.68 6.42 18.35
N GLY A 318 20.57 6.46 17.35
CA GLY A 318 21.22 5.24 16.83
C GLY A 318 20.34 4.40 15.90
N MET A 319 19.12 4.84 15.57
CA MET A 319 18.28 4.19 14.57
C MET A 319 18.48 4.87 13.20
N PRO A 320 19.06 4.19 12.19
CA PRO A 320 19.22 4.73 10.84
C PRO A 320 17.90 4.80 10.09
N ASP A 321 17.87 5.61 9.02
CA ASP A 321 16.73 5.61 8.09
C ASP A 321 16.79 4.38 7.18
N VAL A 322 15.85 3.47 7.40
CA VAL A 322 15.75 2.20 6.67
C VAL A 322 14.30 1.91 6.28
N GLY A 323 14.12 1.19 5.18
CA GLY A 323 12.82 0.66 4.75
C GLY A 323 12.37 -0.55 5.58
N ALA A 324 11.12 -0.98 5.42
CA ALA A 324 10.56 -2.15 6.10
C ALA A 324 11.40 -3.43 5.88
N ASP A 325 11.78 -3.70 4.63
CA ASP A 325 12.59 -4.88 4.27
C ASP A 325 13.99 -4.83 4.86
N GLN A 326 14.61 -3.64 4.84
CA GLN A 326 15.93 -3.44 5.43
C GLN A 326 15.88 -3.58 6.95
N MET A 327 14.81 -3.10 7.61
CA MET A 327 14.58 -3.30 9.05
C MET A 327 14.54 -4.80 9.38
N TYR A 328 13.78 -5.59 8.62
CA TYR A 328 13.71 -7.05 8.74
C TYR A 328 15.05 -7.73 8.47
N ASN A 329 15.77 -7.32 7.43
CA ASN A 329 17.06 -7.90 7.09
C ASN A 329 18.12 -7.61 8.18
N ASN A 330 18.09 -6.43 8.78
CA ASN A 330 19.00 -6.02 9.85
C ASN A 330 18.71 -6.71 11.19
N ALA A 331 17.50 -7.21 11.42
CA ALA A 331 17.14 -7.90 12.66
C ALA A 331 17.93 -9.20 12.85
N THR A 332 18.49 -9.35 14.06
CA THR A 332 19.24 -10.54 14.50
C THR A 332 18.34 -11.59 15.13
N VAL A 333 17.25 -11.16 15.77
CA VAL A 333 16.20 -12.03 16.33
C VAL A 333 14.95 -11.84 15.48
N LYS A 334 14.56 -12.91 14.76
CA LYS A 334 13.41 -12.96 13.87
C LYS A 334 13.01 -14.39 13.57
N GLY A 335 11.79 -14.61 13.10
CA GLY A 335 11.29 -15.93 12.74
C GLY A 335 10.06 -15.88 11.82
N ASP A 336 9.65 -17.06 11.35
CA ASP A 336 8.40 -17.23 10.61
C ASP A 336 7.20 -16.82 11.49
N ILE A 337 6.20 -16.15 10.91
CA ILE A 337 5.03 -15.64 11.64
C ILE A 337 4.33 -16.73 12.46
N SER A 338 4.33 -17.98 11.99
CA SER A 338 3.71 -19.13 12.68
C SER A 338 4.39 -19.51 13.99
N THR A 339 5.61 -19.01 14.23
CA THR A 339 6.40 -19.24 15.44
C THR A 339 6.48 -18.02 16.36
N MET A 340 5.73 -16.95 16.04
CA MET A 340 5.80 -15.68 16.77
C MET A 340 5.45 -15.87 18.25
N PRO A 341 6.32 -15.46 19.19
CA PRO A 341 5.98 -15.46 20.60
C PRO A 341 5.02 -14.30 20.91
N ASP A 342 4.23 -14.45 21.98
CA ASP A 342 3.31 -13.40 22.43
C ASP A 342 4.07 -12.33 23.24
N ILE A 343 4.89 -11.53 22.54
CA ILE A 343 5.70 -10.45 23.12
C ILE A 343 5.28 -9.13 22.48
N PRO A 344 4.59 -8.24 23.22
CA PRO A 344 4.25 -6.92 22.72
C PRO A 344 5.48 -6.11 22.30
N GLY A 345 5.35 -5.35 21.22
CA GLY A 345 6.40 -4.54 20.62
C GLY A 345 7.30 -5.29 19.64
N LEU A 346 7.05 -6.58 19.38
CA LEU A 346 7.60 -7.22 18.18
C LEU A 346 7.04 -6.53 16.93
N ALA A 347 7.89 -6.40 15.92
CA ALA A 347 7.38 -6.03 14.61
C ALA A 347 6.91 -7.28 13.87
N VAL A 348 5.87 -7.12 13.05
CA VAL A 348 5.36 -8.13 12.13
C VAL A 348 5.56 -7.62 10.71
N TRP A 349 6.01 -8.49 9.82
CA TRP A 349 6.55 -8.09 8.52
C TRP A 349 6.13 -9.06 7.42
N HIS A 350 5.91 -8.52 6.24
CA HIS A 350 6.06 -9.22 4.98
C HIS A 350 6.78 -8.27 4.02
N LYS A 351 7.27 -8.79 2.89
CA LYS A 351 7.99 -7.96 1.92
C LYS A 351 7.18 -6.70 1.57
N GLY A 352 7.80 -5.54 1.76
CA GLY A 352 7.25 -4.21 1.52
C GLY A 352 6.48 -3.56 2.69
N HIS A 353 6.16 -4.28 3.78
CA HIS A 353 5.29 -3.74 4.84
C HIS A 353 5.64 -4.24 6.23
N ILE A 354 5.38 -3.41 7.25
CA ILE A 354 5.69 -3.71 8.64
C ILE A 354 4.66 -3.08 9.59
N GLY A 355 4.34 -3.78 10.67
CA GLY A 355 3.45 -3.31 11.74
C GLY A 355 4.01 -3.62 13.12
N VAL A 356 3.38 -3.08 14.17
CA VAL A 356 3.75 -3.28 15.57
C VAL A 356 2.73 -4.20 16.23
N TYR A 357 3.15 -5.37 16.68
CA TYR A 357 2.32 -6.27 17.47
C TYR A 357 2.12 -5.70 18.88
N ILE A 358 0.89 -5.54 19.33
CA ILE A 358 0.56 -4.92 20.63
C ILE A 358 0.10 -5.94 21.68
N GLY A 359 0.18 -7.24 21.39
CA GLY A 359 -0.31 -8.32 22.24
C GLY A 359 -1.71 -8.82 21.85
N ASN A 360 -2.11 -9.97 22.38
CA ASN A 360 -3.45 -10.55 22.22
C ASN A 360 -3.92 -10.73 20.75
N GLY A 361 -2.99 -11.00 19.83
CA GLY A 361 -3.31 -11.15 18.41
C GLY A 361 -3.66 -9.83 17.69
N GLU A 362 -3.29 -8.68 18.24
CA GLU A 362 -3.56 -7.36 17.67
C GLU A 362 -2.30 -6.66 17.17
N VAL A 363 -2.45 -5.91 16.08
CA VAL A 363 -1.37 -5.18 15.41
C VAL A 363 -1.81 -3.74 15.16
N ILE A 364 -0.91 -2.79 15.41
CA ILE A 364 -1.04 -1.42 14.92
C ILE A 364 -0.13 -1.25 13.70
N GLU A 365 -0.68 -0.76 12.60
CA GLU A 365 0.07 -0.56 11.36
C GLU A 365 -0.42 0.68 10.61
N ALA A 366 0.51 1.38 9.96
CA ALA A 366 0.17 2.45 9.03
C ALA A 366 -0.10 1.82 7.67
N MET A 367 -1.36 1.63 7.33
CA MET A 367 -1.82 0.70 6.30
C MET A 367 -1.97 1.34 4.92
N GLY A 368 -1.41 2.52 4.66
CA GLY A 368 -1.56 3.18 3.36
C GLY A 368 -2.54 4.36 3.38
N THR A 369 -2.47 5.14 2.30
CA THR A 369 -2.95 6.52 2.25
C THR A 369 -4.43 6.65 2.56
N LYS A 370 -5.28 5.69 2.17
CA LYS A 370 -6.73 5.75 2.40
C LYS A 370 -7.15 5.37 3.81
N TYR A 371 -6.26 4.81 4.61
CA TYR A 371 -6.58 4.22 5.92
C TYR A 371 -5.93 4.97 7.08
N GLY A 372 -4.67 5.39 6.93
CA GLY A 372 -3.90 5.94 8.05
C GLY A 372 -3.34 4.84 8.95
N VAL A 373 -3.16 5.17 10.23
CA VAL A 373 -2.79 4.22 11.28
C VAL A 373 -4.05 3.52 11.79
N VAL A 374 -4.06 2.19 11.70
CA VAL A 374 -5.21 1.34 12.04
C VAL A 374 -4.80 0.23 13.01
N LYS A 375 -5.80 -0.35 13.67
CA LYS A 375 -5.63 -1.59 14.43
C LYS A 375 -6.26 -2.76 13.68
N THR A 376 -5.51 -3.85 13.55
CA THR A 376 -5.92 -5.07 12.85
C THR A 376 -5.72 -6.30 13.73
N LYS A 377 -6.35 -7.42 13.35
CA LYS A 377 -6.05 -8.73 13.93
C LYS A 377 -4.93 -9.38 13.15
N LEU A 378 -3.90 -9.85 13.85
CA LEU A 378 -2.76 -10.54 13.26
C LEU A 378 -3.18 -11.68 12.32
N ALA A 379 -4.18 -12.47 12.74
CA ALA A 379 -4.67 -13.63 12.00
C ALA A 379 -5.34 -13.27 10.67
N ASP A 380 -5.79 -12.03 10.50
CA ASP A 380 -6.43 -11.55 9.28
C ASP A 380 -5.40 -10.94 8.30
N ARG A 381 -4.14 -10.79 8.73
CA ARG A 381 -3.07 -10.13 7.97
C ARG A 381 -2.12 -11.14 7.33
N SER A 382 -1.53 -10.76 6.21
CA SER A 382 -0.60 -11.56 5.42
C SER A 382 0.87 -11.40 5.85
N PHE A 383 1.12 -11.08 7.12
CA PHE A 383 2.50 -11.04 7.63
C PHE A 383 3.12 -12.42 7.54
N THR A 384 4.38 -12.51 7.13
CA THR A 384 5.09 -13.78 6.91
C THR A 384 6.21 -13.99 7.93
N ALA A 385 6.66 -12.94 8.61
CA ALA A 385 7.68 -13.02 9.63
C ALA A 385 7.43 -12.07 10.80
N TRP A 386 8.07 -12.35 11.93
CA TRP A 386 8.20 -11.46 13.07
C TRP A 386 9.67 -11.14 13.33
N LEU A 387 9.94 -10.00 13.97
CA LEU A 387 11.29 -9.55 14.29
C LEU A 387 11.33 -8.71 15.58
N GLU A 388 12.46 -8.79 16.29
CA GLU A 388 12.86 -7.75 17.23
C GLU A 388 13.48 -6.58 16.43
N VAL A 389 12.99 -5.36 16.65
CA VAL A 389 13.51 -4.17 15.99
C VAL A 389 14.95 -3.91 16.49
N PRO A 390 15.98 -3.87 15.61
CA PRO A 390 17.39 -3.89 16.01
C PRO A 390 17.86 -2.80 16.99
N TYR A 391 17.13 -1.69 17.04
CA TYR A 391 17.50 -0.47 17.78
C TYR A 391 16.63 -0.27 19.03
N ILE A 392 15.81 -1.27 19.37
CA ILE A 392 14.88 -1.26 20.50
C ILE A 392 15.28 -2.39 21.44
N SER A 393 15.27 -2.08 22.74
CA SER A 393 15.52 -3.06 23.78
C SER A 393 14.23 -3.82 24.10
N TYR A 394 14.29 -5.14 24.18
CA TYR A 394 13.14 -5.97 24.52
C TYR A 394 13.17 -6.31 26.01
N ILE A 395 12.27 -5.66 26.75
CA ILE A 395 11.98 -5.97 28.14
C ILE A 395 11.04 -7.17 28.10
N THR A 396 11.59 -8.35 28.40
CA THR A 396 10.79 -9.52 28.73
C THR A 396 10.51 -9.45 30.22
N ASP A 397 9.25 -9.60 30.62
CA ASP A 397 8.95 -9.87 32.03
C ASP A 397 9.75 -11.11 32.41
N SER A 398 10.83 -10.89 33.16
CA SER A 398 11.50 -11.95 33.87
C SER A 398 10.50 -12.41 34.92
N GLY A 399 9.80 -13.50 34.60
CA GLY A 399 8.75 -14.04 35.44
C GLY A 399 9.21 -14.26 36.88
N GLU A 400 8.20 -14.15 37.75
CA GLU A 400 8.12 -14.51 39.18
C GLU A 400 8.50 -13.45 40.22
#